data_AF-A0A2W4RY60-F1
#
_entry.id   AF-A0A2W4RY60-F1
#
_cell.length_a   1.000
_cell.length_b   1.000
_cell.length_c   1.000
_cell.angle_alpha   90.00
_cell.angle_beta   90.00
_cell.angle_gamma   90.00
#
_symmetry.space_group_name_H-M   'P 1'
#
loop_
_entity.id
_entity.type
_entity.pdbx_description
1 polymer ?
#
loop_
_entity_poly.entity_id
_entity_poly.type
_entity_poly.pdbx_seq_one_letter_code
_entity_poly.pdbx_strand_id
1 'polypeptide(L)'
;MPLEEYRRKRDFTKSPEPPGRPAPRRRRRDGLLFCVQKHLATQLHYDLRLEHNGVLLSWAVPKGPSLDPSVRRLAMQVEDHPIEYGSFEGVIPEGYGAGIVMLWDTGTWTPEVDDVDAALAKGDLKFRLDGYKLKGSWALVRTRGYGDRGEGRSWLLIKHRDDWSGPIDITTFAPLSVKSELDLPEILAADAPALWTSGRSAPTRSLARFRRIIEQAASIKAEREAGEAEKAPSGARRRRRPGPASASGKPPTAAKPAKKATKSATASARKTANRSAKKSVKKSATGTPAAASRRTRARR
;
A
#
# COMPACT_ATOMS: atom_id res chain seq x y z
N MET A 1 15.44 16.91 14.47
CA MET A 1 15.12 16.67 13.02
C MET A 1 13.94 15.72 12.91
N PRO A 2 13.05 15.81 11.90
CA PRO A 2 11.82 15.01 11.83
C PRO A 2 12.02 13.48 11.91
N LEU A 3 13.18 12.97 11.46
CA LEU A 3 13.52 11.54 11.48
C LEU A 3 14.51 11.16 12.57
N GLU A 4 14.76 12.03 13.55
CA GLU A 4 15.81 11.81 14.56
C GLU A 4 15.49 10.62 15.46
N GLU A 5 14.25 10.50 15.93
CA GLU A 5 13.83 9.35 16.74
C GLU A 5 13.80 8.04 15.94
N TYR A 6 13.36 8.10 14.67
CA TYR A 6 13.41 6.97 13.73
C TYR A 6 14.83 6.44 13.58
N ARG A 7 15.77 7.33 13.24
CA ARG A 7 17.18 6.97 13.05
C ARG A 7 17.83 6.49 14.35
N ARG A 8 17.45 7.04 15.51
CA ARG A 8 17.96 6.60 16.81
C ARG A 8 17.50 5.18 17.17
N LYS A 9 16.28 4.80 16.77
CA LYS A 9 15.69 3.48 17.06
C LYS A 9 16.03 2.41 16.02
N ARG A 10 16.79 2.72 14.98
CA ARG A 10 17.12 1.78 13.89
C ARG A 10 18.62 1.59 13.72
N ASP A 11 19.00 0.34 13.52
CA ASP A 11 20.34 -0.03 13.07
C ASP A 11 20.26 -0.42 11.59
N PHE A 12 20.59 0.53 10.72
CA PHE A 12 20.56 0.36 9.25
C PHE A 12 21.66 -0.58 8.73
N THR A 13 22.59 -1.04 9.58
CA THR A 13 23.55 -2.09 9.19
C THR A 13 22.95 -3.49 9.31
N LYS A 14 21.81 -3.61 10.00
CA LYS A 14 21.13 -4.88 10.30
C LYS A 14 19.71 -4.95 9.75
N SER A 15 19.06 -3.80 9.53
CA SER A 15 17.71 -3.73 9.00
C SER A 15 17.71 -3.37 7.51
N PRO A 16 16.88 -4.03 6.66
CA PRO A 16 16.70 -3.65 5.24
C PRO A 16 15.90 -2.35 5.06
N GLU A 17 15.52 -1.69 6.15
CA GLU A 17 14.75 -0.46 6.13
C GLU A 17 15.54 0.74 5.54
N PRO A 18 14.87 1.65 4.82
CA PRO A 18 15.53 2.81 4.24
C PRO A 18 15.99 3.80 5.33
N PRO A 19 17.22 4.37 5.23
CA PRO A 19 17.75 5.33 6.21
C PRO A 19 17.03 6.69 6.22
N GLY A 20 16.15 6.92 5.24
CA GLY A 20 15.40 8.15 5.04
C GLY A 20 16.29 9.27 4.54
N ARG A 21 16.28 9.57 3.24
CA ARG A 21 16.90 10.79 2.75
C ARG A 21 15.91 11.95 2.95
N PRO A 22 16.39 13.20 3.09
CA PRO A 22 15.49 14.35 3.11
C PRO A 22 14.72 14.39 1.78
N ALA A 23 13.43 14.06 1.82
CA ALA A 23 12.59 14.14 0.65
C ALA A 23 12.11 15.59 0.48
N PRO A 24 12.10 16.13 -0.75
CA PRO A 24 11.50 17.44 -1.00
C PRO A 24 10.00 17.38 -0.68
N ARG A 25 9.49 18.43 -0.02
CA ARG A 25 8.06 18.54 0.28
C ARG A 25 7.25 18.51 -1.02
N ARG A 26 6.38 17.52 -1.19
CA ARG A 26 5.42 17.48 -2.32
C ARG A 26 4.43 18.64 -2.19
N ARG A 27 4.04 19.23 -3.33
CA ARG A 27 3.00 20.26 -3.32
C ARG A 27 1.65 19.57 -3.10
N ARG A 28 0.73 20.19 -2.36
CA ARG A 28 -0.63 19.65 -2.11
C ARG A 28 -1.38 19.24 -3.40
N ARG A 29 -1.01 19.79 -4.57
CA ARG A 29 -1.59 19.45 -5.89
C ARG A 29 -1.23 18.05 -6.39
N ASP A 30 -0.14 17.45 -5.89
CA ASP A 30 0.36 16.16 -6.39
C ASP A 30 -0.25 14.95 -5.64
N GLY A 31 -1.15 15.21 -4.67
CA GLY A 31 -1.63 14.22 -3.72
C GLY A 31 -0.55 13.84 -2.70
N LEU A 32 -0.92 13.79 -1.42
CA LEU A 32 -0.01 13.32 -0.37
C LEU A 32 -0.06 11.79 -0.33
N LEU A 33 1.08 11.10 -0.26
CA LEU A 33 1.12 9.64 -0.19
C LEU A 33 0.48 9.14 1.10
N PHE A 34 -0.31 8.06 1.03
CA PHE A 34 -0.56 7.24 2.21
C PHE A 34 -0.24 5.78 1.93
N CYS A 35 0.02 5.04 2.99
CA CYS A 35 0.12 3.60 2.93
C CYS A 35 -0.41 2.96 4.20
N VAL A 36 -0.81 1.70 4.09
CA VAL A 36 -1.12 0.84 5.21
C VAL A 36 -0.26 -0.41 5.10
N GLN A 37 0.54 -0.69 6.11
CA GLN A 37 1.37 -1.89 6.16
C GLN A 37 0.80 -2.89 7.16
N LYS A 38 0.58 -4.13 6.73
CA LYS A 38 0.22 -5.23 7.64
C LYS A 38 1.52 -5.80 8.21
N HIS A 39 1.67 -5.72 9.52
CA HIS A 39 2.91 -6.02 10.22
C HIS A 39 2.70 -7.17 11.20
N LEU A 40 3.32 -8.31 10.90
CA LEU A 40 3.41 -9.45 11.81
C LEU A 40 4.70 -9.36 12.63
N ALA A 41 4.64 -8.57 13.70
CA ALA A 41 5.69 -8.50 14.72
C ALA A 41 5.38 -9.49 15.86
N THR A 42 5.57 -9.07 17.13
CA THR A 42 5.06 -9.84 18.29
C THR A 42 3.55 -10.05 18.23
N GLN A 43 2.83 -9.08 17.68
CA GLN A 43 1.40 -9.14 17.45
C GLN A 43 1.12 -8.62 16.03
N LEU A 44 0.12 -9.20 15.39
CA LEU A 44 -0.38 -8.69 14.13
C LEU A 44 -1.01 -7.31 14.36
N HIS A 45 -0.57 -6.32 13.60
CA HIS A 45 -1.14 -4.98 13.59
C HIS A 45 -1.02 -4.37 12.18
N TYR A 46 -1.66 -3.23 11.99
CA TYR A 46 -1.59 -2.47 10.74
C TYR A 46 -1.03 -1.08 11.00
N ASP A 47 0.03 -0.71 10.32
CA ASP A 47 0.60 0.63 10.41
C ASP A 47 -0.03 1.53 9.34
N LEU A 48 -0.89 2.46 9.74
CA LEU A 48 -1.42 3.53 8.89
C LEU A 48 -0.42 4.67 8.85
N ARG A 49 -0.05 5.11 7.65
CA ARG A 49 0.93 6.19 7.47
C ARG A 49 0.44 7.24 6.49
N LEU A 50 0.56 8.50 6.86
CA LEU A 50 0.14 9.66 6.07
C LEU A 50 1.37 10.56 5.81
N GLU A 51 1.68 10.83 4.55
CA GLU A 51 2.73 11.78 4.17
C GLU A 51 2.32 13.19 4.58
N HIS A 52 3.16 13.84 5.39
CA HIS A 52 3.01 15.24 5.75
C HIS A 52 4.38 15.85 6.03
N ASN A 53 4.62 17.07 5.53
CA ASN A 53 5.85 17.82 5.80
C ASN A 53 7.19 17.10 5.51
N GLY A 54 7.20 16.10 4.61
CA GLY A 54 8.40 15.36 4.22
C GLY A 54 8.66 14.07 5.01
N VAL A 55 7.72 13.67 5.86
CA VAL A 55 7.75 12.41 6.63
C VAL A 55 6.42 11.69 6.54
N LEU A 56 6.39 10.44 7.02
CA LEU A 56 5.19 9.63 7.19
C LEU A 56 4.76 9.66 8.66
N LEU A 57 3.73 10.45 8.95
CA LEU A 57 3.03 10.40 10.25
C LEU A 57 2.42 9.01 10.40
N SER A 58 2.70 8.31 11.49
CA SER A 58 2.45 6.88 11.59
C SER A 58 1.60 6.51 12.81
N TRP A 59 0.66 5.58 12.62
CA TRP A 59 -0.17 5.00 13.69
C TRP A 59 -0.27 3.49 13.55
N ALA A 60 0.00 2.77 14.64
CA ALA A 60 -0.23 1.33 14.74
C ALA A 60 -1.71 1.06 15.12
N VAL A 61 -2.41 0.29 14.29
CA VAL A 61 -3.83 -0.07 14.42
C VAL A 61 -3.92 -1.58 14.65
N PRO A 62 -4.01 -2.06 15.92
CA PRO A 62 -3.87 -3.49 16.23
C PRO A 62 -4.85 -4.39 15.50
N LYS A 63 -6.10 -3.96 15.36
CA LYS A 63 -7.14 -4.75 14.68
C LYS A 63 -7.31 -4.36 13.19
N GLY A 64 -6.50 -3.46 12.67
CA GLY A 64 -6.66 -2.92 11.32
C GLY A 64 -7.83 -1.96 11.14
N PRO A 65 -7.91 -1.32 9.95
CA PRO A 65 -8.98 -0.38 9.59
C PRO A 65 -10.34 -1.10 9.46
N SER A 66 -11.42 -0.35 9.65
CA SER A 66 -12.80 -0.84 9.53
C SER A 66 -13.56 0.03 8.55
N LEU A 67 -14.31 -0.55 7.61
CA LEU A 67 -15.20 0.21 6.71
C LEU A 67 -16.56 0.52 7.36
N ASP A 68 -16.85 -0.09 8.52
CA ASP A 68 -18.06 0.20 9.29
C ASP A 68 -17.90 1.51 10.10
N PRO A 69 -18.72 2.54 9.85
CA PRO A 69 -18.67 3.81 10.57
C PRO A 69 -19.01 3.72 12.07
N SER A 70 -19.69 2.65 12.50
CA SER A 70 -20.02 2.42 13.91
C SER A 70 -18.83 1.91 14.72
N VAL A 71 -17.80 1.36 14.06
CA VAL A 71 -16.65 0.74 14.70
C VAL A 71 -15.52 1.75 14.86
N ARG A 72 -15.07 1.93 16.11
CA ARG A 72 -13.92 2.78 16.45
C ARG A 72 -12.69 1.91 16.66
N ARG A 73 -11.66 2.10 15.85
CA ARG A 73 -10.40 1.32 15.93
C ARG A 73 -9.36 2.10 16.72
N LEU A 74 -8.72 1.47 17.69
CA LEU A 74 -7.58 2.06 18.37
C LEU A 74 -6.43 2.26 17.37
N ALA A 75 -5.85 3.45 17.36
CA ALA A 75 -4.70 3.85 16.56
C ALA A 75 -3.65 4.48 17.49
N MET A 76 -2.53 3.79 17.70
CA MET A 76 -1.45 4.27 18.55
C MET A 76 -0.47 5.06 17.71
N GLN A 77 -0.27 6.34 18.01
CA GLN A 77 0.72 7.15 17.32
C GLN A 77 2.12 6.62 17.62
N VAL A 78 2.88 6.33 16.56
CA VAL A 78 4.27 5.86 16.62
C VAL A 78 5.18 6.89 15.96
N GLU A 79 6.47 6.57 15.86
CA GLU A 79 7.47 7.49 15.32
C GLU A 79 7.19 7.82 13.84
N ASP A 80 7.61 9.00 13.42
CA ASP A 80 7.59 9.38 12.00
C ASP A 80 8.52 8.48 11.20
N HIS A 81 8.09 8.07 10.01
CA HIS A 81 8.89 7.23 9.11
C HIS A 81 9.32 8.01 7.87
N PRO A 82 10.41 7.62 7.21
CA PRO A 82 10.79 8.26 5.95
C PRO A 82 9.82 7.89 4.83
N ILE A 83 9.63 8.78 3.85
CA ILE A 83 8.69 8.57 2.73
C ILE A 83 8.99 7.27 1.98
N GLU A 84 10.27 6.95 1.80
CA GLU A 84 10.71 5.71 1.12
C GLU A 84 10.20 4.45 1.83
N TYR A 85 9.96 4.53 3.14
CA TYR A 85 9.42 3.42 3.95
C TYR A 85 8.02 3.01 3.52
N GLY A 86 7.23 3.93 2.96
CA GLY A 86 5.83 3.66 2.57
C GLY A 86 5.67 2.62 1.46
N SER A 87 6.77 2.28 0.77
CA SER A 87 6.81 1.23 -0.27
C SER A 87 7.52 -0.05 0.15
N PHE A 88 8.00 -0.09 1.41
CA PHE A 88 8.73 -1.22 1.96
C PHE A 88 7.80 -2.42 2.18
N GLU A 89 8.28 -3.58 1.75
CA GLU A 89 7.68 -4.89 1.96
C GLU A 89 8.82 -5.90 2.07
N GLY A 90 8.78 -6.75 3.09
CA GLY A 90 9.85 -7.69 3.39
C GLY A 90 9.87 -8.12 4.83
N VAL A 91 11.02 -8.61 5.29
CA VAL A 91 11.18 -9.18 6.63
C VAL A 91 12.26 -8.40 7.38
N ILE A 92 11.93 -7.88 8.57
CA ILE A 92 12.84 -7.15 9.44
C ILE A 92 13.45 -8.13 10.45
N PRO A 93 14.77 -8.40 10.37
CA PRO A 93 15.46 -9.41 11.16
C PRO A 93 15.29 -9.21 12.69
N GLU A 94 15.75 -8.07 13.17
CA GLU A 94 15.83 -7.84 14.61
C GLU A 94 15.77 -6.37 14.94
N GLY A 95 15.61 -6.09 16.23
CA GLY A 95 15.44 -4.74 16.72
C GLY A 95 14.01 -4.26 16.70
N TYR A 96 13.84 -2.94 16.64
CA TYR A 96 12.53 -2.31 16.69
C TYR A 96 11.80 -2.50 15.37
N GLY A 97 10.59 -3.07 15.41
CA GLY A 97 9.84 -3.42 14.21
C GLY A 97 10.21 -4.78 13.61
N ALA A 98 10.91 -5.65 14.34
CA ALA A 98 11.18 -7.02 13.87
C ALA A 98 9.88 -7.78 13.56
N GLY A 99 9.82 -8.38 12.37
CA GLY A 99 8.61 -9.02 11.85
C GLY A 99 8.51 -9.01 10.33
N ILE A 100 7.40 -9.55 9.83
CA ILE A 100 7.07 -9.52 8.40
C ILE A 100 6.22 -8.28 8.14
N VAL A 101 6.65 -7.44 7.21
CA VAL A 101 5.96 -6.22 6.79
C VAL A 101 5.45 -6.42 5.37
N MET A 102 4.13 -6.29 5.20
CA MET A 102 3.45 -6.34 3.91
C MET A 102 2.87 -4.97 3.58
N LEU A 103 3.02 -4.51 2.35
CA LEU A 103 2.30 -3.32 1.87
C LEU A 103 0.84 -3.70 1.57
N TRP A 104 -0.04 -3.48 2.54
CA TRP A 104 -1.44 -3.92 2.47
C TRP A 104 -2.33 -2.94 1.69
N ASP A 105 -2.06 -1.64 1.73
CA ASP A 105 -2.73 -0.65 0.88
C ASP A 105 -1.81 0.55 0.63
N THR A 106 -2.03 1.25 -0.48
CA THR A 106 -1.29 2.46 -0.85
C THR A 106 -2.14 3.35 -1.73
N GLY A 107 -1.86 4.64 -1.73
CA GLY A 107 -2.55 5.59 -2.58
C GLY A 107 -2.27 7.03 -2.18
N THR A 108 -3.26 7.89 -2.38
CA THR A 108 -3.18 9.30 -1.97
C THR A 108 -4.18 9.63 -0.87
N TRP A 109 -3.82 10.57 -0.01
CA TRP A 109 -4.72 11.15 0.97
C TRP A 109 -4.86 12.65 0.74
N THR A 110 -6.03 13.17 1.10
CA THR A 110 -6.34 14.59 1.05
C THR A 110 -6.85 15.03 2.43
N PRO A 111 -6.22 16.02 3.09
CA PRO A 111 -6.76 16.57 4.32
C PRO A 111 -8.10 17.25 4.06
N GLU A 112 -9.10 16.96 4.90
CA GLU A 112 -10.40 17.65 4.93
C GLU A 112 -10.38 18.76 6.01
N VAL A 113 -9.18 19.32 6.25
CA VAL A 113 -8.87 20.39 7.19
C VAL A 113 -7.92 21.39 6.53
N ASP A 114 -8.00 22.66 6.92
CA ASP A 114 -7.15 23.71 6.36
C ASP A 114 -5.69 23.51 6.78
N ASP A 115 -5.47 23.33 8.09
CA ASP A 115 -4.16 23.15 8.71
C ASP A 115 -4.06 21.78 9.40
N VAL A 116 -3.20 20.92 8.85
CA VAL A 116 -2.93 19.57 9.34
C VAL A 116 -2.17 19.61 10.68
N ASP A 117 -1.22 20.53 10.83
CA ASP A 117 -0.41 20.64 12.05
C ASP A 117 -1.28 21.10 13.23
N ALA A 118 -2.17 22.07 12.99
CA ALA A 118 -3.16 22.50 13.98
C ALA A 118 -4.17 21.40 14.31
N ALA A 119 -4.63 20.62 13.33
CA ALA A 119 -5.54 19.49 13.52
C ALA A 119 -4.91 18.37 14.37
N LEU A 120 -3.64 18.05 14.13
CA LEU A 120 -2.86 17.10 14.93
C LEU A 120 -2.66 17.60 16.36
N ALA A 121 -2.34 18.88 16.54
CA ALA A 121 -2.20 19.49 17.85
C ALA A 121 -3.52 19.47 18.64
N LYS A 122 -4.65 19.75 17.97
CA LYS A 122 -6.00 19.66 18.54
C LYS A 122 -6.40 18.22 18.89
N GLY A 123 -5.92 17.25 18.11
CA GLY A 123 -6.27 15.84 18.26
C GLY A 123 -7.49 15.43 17.42
N ASP A 124 -7.76 16.11 16.31
CA ASP A 124 -8.90 15.84 15.42
C ASP A 124 -8.47 16.08 13.98
N LEU A 125 -8.07 15.01 13.28
CA LEU A 125 -7.63 15.05 11.90
C LEU A 125 -8.64 14.32 11.02
N LYS A 126 -9.29 15.07 10.11
CA LYS A 126 -10.21 14.53 9.10
C LYS A 126 -9.53 14.51 7.74
N PHE A 127 -9.70 13.42 7.02
CA PHE A 127 -9.05 13.22 5.75
C PHE A 127 -9.80 12.23 4.87
N ARG A 128 -9.56 12.34 3.57
CA ARG A 128 -10.02 11.38 2.56
C ARG A 128 -8.86 10.51 2.12
N LEU A 129 -9.10 9.21 2.02
CA LEU A 129 -8.19 8.24 1.40
C LEU A 129 -8.69 7.91 0.00
N ASP A 130 -7.76 7.75 -0.92
CA ASP A 130 -7.96 7.18 -2.24
C ASP A 130 -6.85 6.17 -2.52
N GLY A 131 -6.99 4.96 -1.97
CA GLY A 131 -6.11 3.83 -2.24
C GLY A 131 -6.80 2.70 -2.97
N TYR A 132 -6.15 1.55 -3.00
CA TYR A 132 -6.71 0.34 -3.63
C TYR A 132 -7.83 -0.26 -2.79
N LYS A 133 -7.68 -0.25 -1.45
CA LYS A 133 -8.64 -0.88 -0.52
C LYS A 133 -9.41 0.13 0.30
N LEU A 134 -8.71 1.12 0.85
CA LEU A 134 -9.32 2.17 1.67
C LEU A 134 -9.63 3.38 0.81
N LYS A 135 -10.91 3.74 0.79
CA LYS A 135 -11.43 4.90 0.08
C LYS A 135 -12.38 5.71 0.96
N GLY A 136 -12.68 6.92 0.54
CA GLY A 136 -13.65 7.80 1.22
C GLY A 136 -13.06 8.53 2.42
N SER A 137 -13.93 9.10 3.24
CA SER A 137 -13.57 9.98 4.36
C SER A 137 -13.39 9.21 5.67
N TRP A 138 -12.41 9.65 6.46
CA TRP A 138 -11.91 9.07 7.70
C TRP A 138 -11.58 10.17 8.72
N ALA A 139 -11.50 9.79 9.99
CA ALA A 139 -11.06 10.64 11.07
C ALA A 139 -10.09 9.91 12.01
N LEU A 140 -9.06 10.64 12.45
CA LEU A 140 -8.20 10.30 13.57
C LEU A 140 -8.52 11.25 14.73
N VAL A 141 -9.03 10.70 15.83
CA VAL A 141 -9.41 11.48 17.02
C VAL A 141 -8.59 11.03 18.23
N ARG A 142 -7.82 11.94 18.82
CA ARG A 142 -7.02 11.67 20.01
C ARG A 142 -7.91 11.51 21.24
N THR A 143 -7.79 10.40 21.96
CA THR A 143 -8.50 10.19 23.22
C THR A 143 -7.81 10.97 24.34
N ARG A 144 -8.60 11.47 25.29
CA ARG A 144 -8.08 12.06 26.54
C ARG A 144 -8.35 11.05 27.66
N GLY A 145 -7.30 10.53 28.31
CA GLY A 145 -7.40 9.90 29.64
C GLY A 145 -7.51 8.37 29.73
N TYR A 146 -7.75 7.60 28.66
CA TYR A 146 -7.81 6.11 28.77
C TYR A 146 -6.64 5.44 28.04
N GLY A 147 -5.71 4.85 28.81
CA GLY A 147 -4.47 4.24 28.29
C GLY A 147 -3.38 5.25 27.90
N ASP A 148 -3.66 6.54 28.01
CA ASP A 148 -2.67 7.60 27.86
C ASP A 148 -1.82 7.69 29.13
N ARG A 149 -0.54 7.32 29.06
CA ARG A 149 0.42 7.56 30.15
C ARG A 149 0.84 9.04 30.27
N GLY A 150 0.05 9.95 29.71
CA GLY A 150 0.34 11.39 29.64
C GLY A 150 1.14 11.81 28.41
N GLU A 151 1.20 10.99 27.36
CA GLU A 151 2.02 11.21 26.17
C GLU A 151 1.19 11.55 24.91
N GLY A 152 -0.14 11.51 24.97
CA GLY A 152 -1.02 11.92 23.87
C GLY A 152 -0.95 10.99 22.65
N ARG A 153 -0.51 9.74 22.81
CA ARG A 153 -0.31 8.80 21.71
C ARG A 153 -1.56 7.99 21.34
N SER A 154 -2.64 8.11 22.10
CA SER A 154 -3.86 7.33 21.90
C SER A 154 -4.86 8.00 20.98
N TRP A 155 -5.10 7.40 19.82
CA TRP A 155 -6.06 7.87 18.83
C TRP A 155 -7.11 6.81 18.50
N LEU A 156 -8.21 7.25 17.92
CA LEU A 156 -9.23 6.41 17.31
C LEU A 156 -9.26 6.70 15.81
N LEU A 157 -9.10 5.66 15.01
CA LEU A 157 -9.40 5.66 13.59
C LEU A 157 -10.87 5.31 13.39
N ILE A 158 -11.59 6.21 12.73
CA ILE A 158 -13.04 6.12 12.53
C ILE A 158 -13.35 6.37 11.05
N LYS A 159 -14.16 5.49 10.45
CA LYS A 159 -14.67 5.68 9.09
C LYS A 159 -15.87 6.60 9.12
N HIS A 160 -15.94 7.59 8.22
CA HIS A 160 -17.17 8.36 8.03
C HIS A 160 -18.18 7.58 7.18
N ARG A 161 -19.47 7.86 7.41
CA ARG A 161 -20.54 7.32 6.58
C ARG A 161 -20.51 8.00 5.21
N ASP A 162 -20.17 7.24 4.18
CA ASP A 162 -20.14 7.64 2.77
C ASP A 162 -20.34 6.40 1.87
N ASP A 163 -20.23 6.58 0.55
CA ASP A 163 -20.42 5.53 -0.46
C ASP A 163 -19.42 4.36 -0.35
N TRP A 164 -18.32 4.55 0.37
CA TRP A 164 -17.27 3.55 0.59
C TRP A 164 -17.35 2.90 1.98
N SER A 165 -18.39 3.21 2.75
CA SER A 165 -18.65 2.60 4.05
C SER A 165 -19.56 1.38 3.92
N GLY A 166 -19.34 0.37 4.77
CA GLY A 166 -20.13 -0.86 4.72
C GLY A 166 -19.75 -1.87 5.80
N PRO A 167 -20.56 -2.93 5.98
CA PRO A 167 -20.35 -3.94 7.02
C PRO A 167 -19.24 -4.95 6.70
N ILE A 168 -18.58 -4.82 5.54
CA ILE A 168 -17.56 -5.75 5.08
C ILE A 168 -16.29 -5.56 5.93
N ASP A 169 -15.78 -6.66 6.49
CA ASP A 169 -14.44 -6.68 7.06
C ASP A 169 -13.39 -6.71 5.95
N ILE A 170 -12.88 -5.53 5.61
CA ILE A 170 -11.89 -5.34 4.55
C ILE A 170 -10.58 -6.11 4.79
N THR A 171 -10.22 -6.35 6.06
CA THR A 171 -8.97 -7.04 6.41
C THR A 171 -9.02 -8.52 6.06
N THR A 172 -10.23 -9.10 6.09
CA THR A 172 -10.50 -10.48 5.69
C THR A 172 -10.86 -10.58 4.20
N PHE A 173 -11.59 -9.59 3.66
CA PHE A 173 -12.00 -9.57 2.25
C PHE A 173 -10.83 -9.34 1.28
N ALA A 174 -9.89 -8.47 1.63
CA ALA A 174 -8.74 -8.13 0.79
C ALA A 174 -7.42 -8.29 1.58
N PRO A 175 -6.97 -9.53 1.88
CA PRO A 175 -5.86 -9.76 2.80
C PRO A 175 -4.46 -9.60 2.17
N LEU A 176 -4.35 -9.60 0.84
CA LEU A 176 -3.10 -9.71 0.08
C LEU A 176 -2.34 -8.38 -0.06
N SER A 177 -1.05 -8.42 -0.40
CA SER A 177 -0.27 -7.24 -0.73
C SER A 177 -0.81 -6.53 -1.99
N VAL A 178 -0.77 -5.20 -2.01
CA VAL A 178 -1.02 -4.43 -3.26
C VAL A 178 0.21 -4.37 -4.16
N LYS A 179 1.39 -4.78 -3.67
CA LYS A 179 2.67 -4.74 -4.39
C LYS A 179 3.00 -6.07 -5.03
N SER A 180 2.92 -7.14 -4.25
CA SER A 180 3.30 -8.49 -4.68
C SER A 180 2.11 -9.41 -4.93
N GLU A 181 0.90 -9.00 -4.53
CA GLU A 181 -0.31 -9.85 -4.51
C GLU A 181 -0.17 -11.09 -3.60
N LEU A 182 0.89 -11.14 -2.78
CA LEU A 182 1.17 -12.24 -1.87
C LEU A 182 0.57 -12.01 -0.48
N ASP A 183 0.38 -13.09 0.27
CA ASP A 183 0.08 -13.02 1.70
C ASP A 183 1.35 -13.03 2.61
N LEU A 184 1.17 -12.93 3.93
CA LEU A 184 2.30 -12.86 4.87
C LEU A 184 3.19 -14.12 4.83
N PRO A 185 2.63 -15.35 4.87
CA PRO A 185 3.37 -16.59 4.65
C PRO A 185 4.13 -16.63 3.32
N GLU A 186 3.52 -16.19 2.23
CA GLU A 186 4.13 -16.22 0.90
C GLU A 186 5.27 -15.21 0.78
N ILE A 187 5.13 -14.01 1.36
CA ILE A 187 6.22 -13.02 1.44
C ILE A 187 7.41 -13.60 2.22
N LEU A 188 7.15 -14.35 3.29
CA LEU A 188 8.19 -15.02 4.06
C LEU A 188 8.85 -16.17 3.28
N ALA A 189 8.06 -16.93 2.52
CA ALA A 189 8.50 -18.13 1.81
C ALA A 189 9.13 -17.83 0.43
N ALA A 190 9.00 -16.61 -0.08
CA ALA A 190 9.62 -16.21 -1.34
C ALA A 190 11.14 -16.40 -1.29
N ASP A 191 11.75 -16.92 -2.37
CA ASP A 191 13.19 -17.24 -2.46
C ASP A 191 14.12 -16.03 -2.26
N ALA A 192 13.57 -14.81 -2.33
CA ALA A 192 14.22 -13.57 -1.92
C ALA A 192 13.14 -12.58 -1.44
N PRO A 193 12.69 -12.64 -0.18
CA PRO A 193 12.04 -11.47 0.42
C PRO A 193 13.09 -10.34 0.35
N ALA A 194 12.72 -9.07 0.44
CA ALA A 194 13.71 -7.99 0.55
C ALA A 194 14.45 -8.09 1.92
N LEU A 195 15.30 -9.11 2.04
CA LEU A 195 16.20 -9.44 3.11
C LEU A 195 17.56 -8.92 2.67
N TRP A 196 17.98 -7.78 3.22
CA TRP A 196 19.38 -7.41 3.11
C TRP A 196 20.19 -8.37 4.00
N THR A 197 20.86 -9.32 3.36
CA THR A 197 21.92 -10.12 4.00
C THR A 197 23.19 -9.29 4.08
N SER A 198 23.38 -8.53 5.17
CA SER A 198 24.74 -8.19 5.58
C SER A 198 25.33 -9.45 6.21
N GLY A 199 26.37 -10.02 5.60
CA GLY A 199 26.90 -11.36 5.87
C GLY A 199 27.46 -11.58 7.28
N ARG A 200 26.60 -11.64 8.29
CA ARG A 200 26.90 -12.16 9.63
C ARG A 200 25.69 -12.93 10.15
N SER A 201 25.95 -14.16 10.60
CA SER A 201 24.96 -15.02 11.27
C SER A 201 24.30 -14.27 12.43
N ALA A 202 22.98 -14.19 12.41
CA ALA A 202 22.20 -13.56 13.47
C ALA A 202 22.44 -14.27 14.83
N PRO A 203 22.52 -13.54 15.96
CA PRO A 203 22.66 -14.15 17.27
C PRO A 203 21.43 -15.01 17.62
N THR A 204 21.65 -16.18 18.24
CA THR A 204 20.68 -17.26 18.51
C THR A 204 19.33 -16.83 19.10
N ARG A 205 19.29 -15.70 19.82
CA ARG A 205 18.08 -15.15 20.47
C ARG A 205 17.11 -14.48 19.48
N SER A 206 17.64 -13.98 18.36
CA SER A 206 16.90 -13.39 17.23
C SER A 206 16.15 -14.47 16.43
N LEU A 207 16.80 -15.62 16.23
CA LEU A 207 16.23 -16.79 15.56
C LEU A 207 15.01 -17.38 16.29
N ALA A 208 14.97 -17.33 17.63
CA ALA A 208 13.84 -17.84 18.41
C ALA A 208 12.57 -16.99 18.25
N ARG A 209 12.70 -15.65 18.20
CA ARG A 209 11.56 -14.76 17.89
C ARG A 209 11.11 -14.94 16.45
N PHE A 210 12.06 -15.10 15.54
CA PHE A 210 11.75 -15.41 14.15
C PHE A 210 10.97 -16.69 13.96
N ARG A 211 11.38 -17.77 14.62
CA ARG A 211 10.66 -19.05 14.57
C ARG A 211 9.21 -18.89 14.99
N ARG A 212 8.92 -18.13 16.06
CA ARG A 212 7.54 -17.85 16.47
C ARG A 212 6.75 -17.07 15.42
N ILE A 213 7.38 -16.12 14.75
CA ILE A 213 6.73 -15.33 13.68
C ILE A 213 6.45 -16.22 12.46
N ILE A 214 7.37 -17.13 12.14
CA ILE A 214 7.19 -18.15 11.09
C ILE A 214 6.05 -19.11 11.46
N GLU A 215 6.02 -19.62 12.69
CA GLU A 215 4.94 -20.48 13.21
C GLU A 215 3.58 -19.76 13.19
N GLN A 216 3.56 -18.49 13.59
CA GLN A 216 2.34 -17.68 13.59
C GLN A 216 1.86 -17.38 12.15
N ALA A 217 2.77 -17.10 11.21
CA ALA A 217 2.42 -16.98 9.80
C ALA A 217 1.83 -18.30 9.27
N ALA A 218 2.44 -19.44 9.58
CA ALA A 218 1.92 -20.76 9.20
C ALA A 218 0.54 -21.05 9.82
N SER A 219 0.29 -20.65 11.07
CA SER A 219 -1.03 -20.77 11.71
C SER A 219 -2.09 -19.93 11.00
N ILE A 220 -1.77 -18.68 10.65
CA ILE A 220 -2.67 -17.79 9.91
C ILE A 220 -3.03 -18.40 8.55
N LYS A 221 -2.05 -19.03 7.88
CA LYS A 221 -2.28 -19.76 6.62
C LYS A 221 -3.28 -20.91 6.82
N ALA A 222 -3.04 -21.75 7.81
CA ALA A 222 -3.87 -22.93 8.09
C ALA A 222 -5.32 -22.55 8.48
N GLU A 223 -5.50 -21.50 9.30
CA GLU A 223 -6.83 -21.00 9.68
C GLU A 223 -7.63 -20.49 8.47
N ARG A 224 -6.96 -19.81 7.53
CA ARG A 224 -7.60 -19.33 6.30
C ARG A 224 -8.02 -20.47 5.39
N GLU A 225 -7.13 -21.44 5.15
CA GLU A 225 -7.43 -22.63 4.33
C GLU A 225 -8.58 -23.45 4.93
N ALA A 226 -8.64 -23.59 6.25
CA ALA A 226 -9.75 -24.26 6.93
C ALA A 226 -11.08 -23.52 6.77
N GLY A 227 -11.09 -22.19 6.94
CA GLY A 227 -12.29 -21.36 6.77
C GLY A 227 -12.79 -21.29 5.32
N GLU A 228 -11.91 -21.46 4.34
CA GLU A 228 -12.27 -21.54 2.92
C GLU A 228 -12.83 -22.93 2.56
N ALA A 229 -12.28 -24.00 3.15
CA ALA A 229 -12.80 -25.37 3.02
C ALA A 229 -14.18 -25.56 3.66
N GLU A 230 -14.47 -24.88 4.77
CA GLU A 230 -15.77 -24.93 5.45
C GLU A 230 -16.89 -24.19 4.67
N LYS A 231 -16.52 -23.15 3.91
CA LYS A 231 -17.45 -22.38 3.05
C LYS A 231 -17.71 -23.01 1.68
N ALA A 232 -17.00 -24.07 1.32
CA ALA A 232 -17.27 -24.81 0.08
C ALA A 232 -18.62 -25.56 0.20
N PRO A 233 -19.55 -25.42 -0.76
CA PRO A 233 -20.84 -26.09 -0.66
C PRO A 233 -20.62 -27.61 -0.69
N SER A 234 -21.08 -28.30 0.37
CA SER A 234 -21.08 -29.76 0.39
C SER A 234 -21.97 -30.24 -0.75
N GLY A 235 -21.34 -30.73 -1.82
CA GLY A 235 -22.02 -31.19 -3.01
C GLY A 235 -23.00 -32.29 -2.63
N ALA A 236 -24.29 -31.97 -2.66
CA ALA A 236 -25.38 -32.92 -2.49
C ALA A 236 -25.11 -34.14 -3.37
N ARG A 237 -24.80 -35.27 -2.73
CA ARG A 237 -24.58 -36.57 -3.35
C ARG A 237 -25.93 -37.03 -3.90
N ARG A 238 -26.29 -36.53 -5.08
CA ARG A 238 -27.54 -36.85 -5.78
C ARG A 238 -27.44 -38.30 -6.25
N ARG A 239 -27.91 -39.24 -5.41
CA ARG A 239 -28.12 -40.64 -5.77
C ARG A 239 -28.99 -40.70 -7.02
N ARG A 240 -28.38 -40.96 -8.18
CA ARG A 240 -29.12 -41.30 -9.41
C ARG A 240 -29.76 -42.67 -9.18
N ARG A 241 -31.09 -42.72 -9.08
CA ARG A 241 -31.85 -43.97 -9.25
C ARG A 241 -31.75 -44.36 -10.73
N PRO A 242 -31.53 -45.64 -11.08
CA PRO A 242 -31.58 -46.08 -12.47
C PRO A 242 -33.04 -46.17 -12.92
N GLY A 243 -33.38 -45.50 -14.03
CA GLY A 243 -34.65 -45.70 -14.74
C GLY A 243 -34.52 -46.83 -15.78
N PRO A 244 -35.63 -47.50 -16.14
CA PRO A 244 -35.58 -48.71 -16.95
C PRO A 244 -35.37 -48.40 -18.44
N ALA A 245 -34.76 -49.37 -19.11
CA ALA A 245 -34.44 -49.37 -20.53
C ALA A 245 -35.68 -49.37 -21.43
N SER A 246 -35.63 -48.60 -22.52
CA SER A 246 -36.44 -48.81 -23.71
C SER A 246 -35.55 -48.69 -24.94
N ALA A 247 -35.60 -49.73 -25.76
CA ALA A 247 -34.87 -49.90 -27.00
C ALA A 247 -35.69 -49.35 -28.18
N SER A 248 -35.02 -48.82 -29.22
CA SER A 248 -35.19 -49.19 -30.64
C SER A 248 -34.79 -48.04 -31.60
N GLY A 249 -34.24 -48.42 -32.77
CA GLY A 249 -34.24 -47.60 -33.99
C GLY A 249 -32.89 -47.07 -34.47
N LYS A 250 -32.21 -47.83 -35.35
CA LYS A 250 -31.07 -47.40 -36.19
C LYS A 250 -31.56 -46.61 -37.45
N PRO A 251 -30.65 -46.02 -38.27
CA PRO A 251 -30.84 -44.76 -38.99
C PRO A 251 -31.12 -44.95 -40.50
N PRO A 252 -31.14 -43.87 -41.32
CA PRO A 252 -30.05 -43.78 -42.31
C PRO A 252 -29.60 -42.37 -42.78
N THR A 253 -28.34 -42.37 -43.25
CA THR A 253 -27.74 -41.71 -44.44
C THR A 253 -27.53 -40.20 -44.57
N ALA A 254 -26.37 -39.92 -45.18
CA ALA A 254 -25.69 -38.65 -45.41
C ALA A 254 -26.18 -37.89 -46.66
N ALA A 255 -26.01 -36.56 -46.66
CA ALA A 255 -25.52 -35.78 -47.82
C ALA A 255 -25.14 -34.34 -47.39
N LYS A 256 -24.03 -33.84 -47.94
CA LYS A 256 -23.45 -32.49 -47.78
C LYS A 256 -23.72 -31.68 -49.09
N PRO A 257 -23.19 -30.46 -49.26
CA PRO A 257 -23.74 -29.15 -48.89
C PRO A 257 -24.21 -28.31 -50.12
N ALA A 258 -24.95 -27.22 -49.89
CA ALA A 258 -25.14 -26.18 -50.91
C ALA A 258 -24.99 -24.76 -50.34
N LYS A 259 -24.16 -23.99 -51.04
CA LYS A 259 -23.89 -22.55 -50.87
C LYS A 259 -25.15 -21.73 -51.14
N LYS A 260 -25.32 -20.62 -50.42
CA LYS A 260 -25.84 -19.39 -51.06
C LYS A 260 -25.32 -18.14 -50.36
N ALA A 261 -24.59 -17.36 -51.15
CA ALA A 261 -24.19 -16.00 -50.86
C ALA A 261 -25.42 -15.09 -50.84
N THR A 262 -25.40 -14.06 -50.00
CA THR A 262 -26.02 -12.78 -50.31
C THR A 262 -25.12 -11.65 -49.87
N LYS A 263 -24.98 -10.70 -50.78
CA LYS A 263 -24.14 -9.50 -50.74
C LYS A 263 -24.79 -8.47 -49.82
N SER A 264 -23.99 -7.70 -49.09
CA SER A 264 -24.21 -6.26 -49.02
C SER A 264 -22.87 -5.55 -48.91
N ALA A 265 -22.63 -4.72 -49.91
CA ALA A 265 -21.55 -3.76 -49.95
C ALA A 265 -22.05 -2.47 -49.31
N THR A 266 -21.20 -1.78 -48.56
CA THR A 266 -21.01 -0.33 -48.73
C THR A 266 -19.69 0.09 -48.14
N ALA A 267 -18.93 0.79 -48.97
CA ALA A 267 -17.64 1.37 -48.69
C ALA A 267 -17.76 2.64 -47.82
N SER A 268 -16.71 2.96 -47.07
CA SER A 268 -16.16 4.31 -47.12
C SER A 268 -14.73 4.34 -46.60
N ALA A 269 -13.82 4.70 -47.51
CA ALA A 269 -12.45 5.03 -47.22
C ALA A 269 -12.36 6.51 -46.80
N ARG A 270 -11.52 6.84 -45.80
CA ARG A 270 -10.78 8.11 -45.86
C ARG A 270 -9.46 8.06 -45.09
N LYS A 271 -8.42 8.01 -45.90
CA LYS A 271 -7.02 8.35 -45.63
C LYS A 271 -6.92 9.84 -45.32
N THR A 272 -6.17 10.24 -44.29
CA THR A 272 -5.34 11.46 -44.32
C THR A 272 -4.14 11.30 -43.40
N ALA A 273 -2.96 11.37 -44.02
CA ALA A 273 -1.71 11.66 -43.36
C ALA A 273 -1.66 13.15 -43.03
N ASN A 274 -0.95 13.54 -41.97
CA ASN A 274 -0.29 14.84 -41.99
C ASN A 274 1.09 14.76 -41.34
N ARG A 275 2.08 15.23 -42.10
CA ARG A 275 3.49 15.35 -41.80
C ARG A 275 3.79 16.83 -42.02
N SER A 276 4.36 17.52 -41.05
CA SER A 276 4.98 18.84 -41.27
C SER A 276 6.16 19.03 -40.35
N ALA A 277 7.17 19.69 -40.89
CA ALA A 277 8.56 19.67 -40.50
C ALA A 277 9.11 21.10 -40.36
N LYS A 278 10.32 21.18 -39.80
CA LYS A 278 11.32 22.28 -39.87
C LYS A 278 11.04 23.51 -39.00
N LYS A 279 11.89 23.87 -38.03
CA LYS A 279 13.32 24.28 -38.05
C LYS A 279 13.50 25.74 -38.49
N SER A 280 13.81 26.60 -37.53
CA SER A 280 14.40 27.93 -37.72
C SER A 280 15.63 28.08 -36.82
N VAL A 281 16.72 28.53 -37.45
CA VAL A 281 18.05 28.81 -36.88
C VAL A 281 18.43 30.20 -37.37
N LYS A 282 19.01 31.04 -36.49
CA LYS A 282 20.09 32.05 -36.67
C LYS A 282 20.02 33.01 -35.46
N LYS A 283 21.01 33.21 -34.58
CA LYS A 283 22.47 33.33 -34.63
C LYS A 283 22.97 34.69 -35.17
N SER A 284 23.47 35.54 -34.26
CA SER A 284 24.60 36.48 -34.40
C SER A 284 24.59 37.48 -33.22
N ALA A 285 25.67 38.04 -32.69
CA ALA A 285 27.10 37.78 -32.70
C ALA A 285 27.73 38.84 -31.76
N THR A 286 28.67 38.40 -30.93
CA THR A 286 29.95 39.03 -30.50
C THR A 286 30.13 40.56 -30.44
N GLY A 287 30.58 41.03 -29.27
CA GLY A 287 31.36 42.26 -29.08
C GLY A 287 32.13 42.23 -27.75
N THR A 288 33.44 42.47 -27.79
CA THR A 288 34.46 42.56 -26.70
C THR A 288 35.44 43.66 -27.18
N PRO A 289 36.32 44.35 -26.40
CA PRO A 289 36.65 44.32 -24.96
C PRO A 289 36.76 45.73 -24.28
N ALA A 290 37.22 45.73 -23.02
CA ALA A 290 38.26 46.60 -22.44
C ALA A 290 37.90 47.79 -21.52
N ALA A 291 38.48 47.69 -20.31
CA ALA A 291 39.18 48.72 -19.52
C ALA A 291 38.42 49.91 -18.91
N ALA A 292 38.39 49.94 -17.56
CA ALA A 292 38.84 51.12 -16.81
C ALA A 292 39.17 50.75 -15.35
N SER A 293 40.44 50.94 -15.02
CA SER A 293 41.03 50.96 -13.68
C SER A 293 40.50 52.16 -12.87
N ARG A 294 40.29 51.98 -11.55
CA ARG A 294 40.69 52.97 -10.54
C ARG A 294 40.62 52.40 -9.12
N ARG A 295 41.76 51.88 -8.66
CA ARG A 295 42.18 51.86 -7.26
C ARG A 295 43.24 52.94 -7.10
N THR A 296 43.00 53.93 -6.23
CA THR A 296 44.01 54.69 -5.46
C THR A 296 43.24 55.58 -4.47
N ARG A 297 43.34 55.29 -3.15
CA ARG A 297 44.19 55.98 -2.14
C ARG A 297 43.41 57.17 -1.54
N ALA A 298 43.38 57.46 -0.24
CA ALA A 298 44.41 57.29 0.79
C ALA A 298 43.86 57.59 2.21
N ARG A 299 44.71 57.30 3.20
CA ARG A 299 44.79 57.88 4.57
C ARG A 299 43.74 57.35 5.56
N ARG A 300 44.07 56.81 6.73
CA ARG A 300 45.23 56.98 7.63
C ARG A 300 45.67 55.64 8.20
#